data_AF-A0A3E2GSM0-F1
#
_entry.id   AF-A0A3E2GSM0-F1
#
_cell.length_a   1.000
_cell.length_b   1.000
_cell.length_c   1.000
_cell.angle_alpha   90.00
_cell.angle_beta   90.00
_cell.angle_gamma   90.00
#
_symmetry.space_group_name_H-M   'P 1'
#
loop_
_entity.id
_entity.type
_entity.pdbx_description
1 polymer ?
#
loop_
_entity_poly.entity_id
_entity_poly.type
_entity_poly.pdbx_seq_one_letter_code
_entity_poly.pdbx_strand_id
1 'polypeptide(L)'
;MADSAQTDPPHLRQTHNDLGARVQALTLLERKVPLPEITEVTGVSKAQLYRYRKIAFQRGYNPNVSKIIKLEYVEDAPKSGRPRKVTEGAKDQNA
;
A
#
# COMPACT_ATOMS: atom_id res chain seq x y z
N MET A 1 31.14 26.53 -21.27
CA MET A 1 30.50 26.17 -19.98
C MET A 1 29.40 25.18 -20.31
N ALA A 2 29.53 23.93 -19.86
CA ALA A 2 28.66 22.83 -20.26
C ALA A 2 27.29 22.91 -19.59
N ASP A 3 26.29 22.60 -20.41
CA ASP A 3 24.87 22.46 -20.13
C ASP A 3 24.63 21.52 -18.94
N SER A 4 24.07 22.07 -17.86
CA SER A 4 23.64 21.29 -16.70
C SER A 4 22.42 20.47 -17.09
N ALA A 5 22.65 19.29 -17.65
CA ALA A 5 21.62 18.29 -17.88
C ALA A 5 20.98 17.93 -16.52
N GLN A 6 19.86 18.58 -16.22
CA GLN A 6 18.92 18.15 -15.20
C GLN A 6 18.44 16.77 -15.60
N THR A 7 19.07 15.74 -15.07
CA THR A 7 18.51 14.39 -15.07
C THR A 7 17.35 14.43 -14.09
N ASP A 8 16.15 14.72 -14.60
CA ASP A 8 14.93 14.49 -13.85
C ASP A 8 14.96 13.05 -13.33
N PRO A 9 14.78 12.82 -12.02
CA PRO A 9 14.79 11.47 -11.48
C PRO A 9 13.70 10.68 -12.22
N PRO A 10 13.98 9.42 -12.59
CA PRO A 10 13.03 8.62 -13.34
C PRO A 10 11.71 8.66 -12.58
N HIS A 11 10.64 9.13 -13.23
CA HIS A 11 9.29 9.00 -12.71
C HIS A 11 8.98 7.51 -12.66
N LEU A 12 9.44 6.85 -11.60
CA LEU A 12 9.15 5.48 -11.26
C LEU A 12 7.63 5.39 -11.31
N ARG A 13 7.10 4.67 -12.30
CA ARG A 13 5.70 4.26 -12.33
C ARG A 13 5.34 3.89 -10.91
N GLN A 14 4.28 4.48 -10.35
CA GLN A 14 3.81 4.18 -9.00
C GLN A 14 3.50 2.69 -8.93
N THR A 15 4.54 1.91 -8.66
CA THR A 15 4.47 0.48 -8.46
C THR A 15 3.70 0.34 -7.16
N HIS A 16 2.80 -0.64 -7.15
CA HIS A 16 2.09 -0.99 -5.92
C HIS A 16 3.14 -1.13 -4.82
N ASN A 17 3.14 -0.22 -3.82
CA ASN A 17 4.14 -0.26 -2.77
C ASN A 17 4.11 -1.65 -2.14
N ASP A 18 5.27 -2.30 -2.13
CA ASP A 18 5.45 -3.63 -1.54
C ASP A 18 5.01 -3.62 -0.07
N LEU A 19 4.55 -4.75 0.44
CA LEU A 19 4.10 -4.88 1.83
C LEU A 19 5.19 -4.45 2.80
N GLY A 20 6.46 -4.78 2.51
CA GLY A 20 7.61 -4.33 3.28
C GLY A 20 7.73 -2.81 3.35
N ALA A 21 7.63 -2.13 2.20
CA ALA A 21 7.69 -0.67 2.13
C ALA A 21 6.59 0.01 2.94
N ARG A 22 5.37 -0.55 2.90
CA ARG A 22 4.23 -0.04 3.68
C ARG A 22 4.45 -0.20 5.19
N VAL A 23 4.93 -1.37 5.63
CA VAL A 23 5.26 -1.65 7.05
C VAL A 23 6.36 -0.72 7.52
N GLN A 24 7.42 -0.55 6.72
CA GLN A 24 8.53 0.34 7.05
C GLN A 24 8.09 1.80 7.13
N ALA A 25 7.25 2.26 6.19
CA ALA A 25 6.74 3.64 6.20
C ALA A 25 5.91 3.95 7.46
N LEU A 26 5.04 3.02 7.87
CA LEU A 26 4.29 3.17 9.11
C LEU A 26 5.20 3.13 10.35
N THR A 27 6.24 2.30 10.34
CA THR A 27 7.23 2.24 11.43
C THR A 27 7.97 3.57 11.58
N LEU A 28 8.40 4.17 10.47
CA LEU A 28 9.06 5.47 10.45
C LEU A 28 8.12 6.60 10.92
N LEU A 29 6.84 6.52 10.55
CA LEU A 29 5.82 7.46 11.02
C LEU A 29 5.66 7.42 12.54
N GLU A 30 5.59 6.23 13.14
CA GLU A 30 5.49 6.08 14.60
C GLU A 30 6.76 6.53 15.33
N ARG A 31 7.92 6.51 14.65
CA ARG A 31 9.19 7.09 15.14
C ARG A 31 9.27 8.62 14.95
N LYS A 32 8.22 9.26 14.43
CA LYS A 32 8.16 10.70 14.16
C LYS A 32 9.20 11.20 13.15
N VAL A 33 9.62 10.34 12.22
CA VAL A 33 10.49 10.73 11.10
C VAL A 33 9.72 11.72 10.19
N PRO A 34 10.36 12.76 9.66
CA PRO A 34 9.73 13.69 8.72
C PRO A 34 9.13 12.97 7.50
N LEU A 35 7.92 13.36 7.10
CA LEU A 35 7.23 12.83 5.91
C LEU A 35 8.04 12.85 4.61
N PRO A 36 8.81 13.92 4.27
CA PRO A 36 9.62 13.91 3.04
C PRO A 36 10.67 12.78 3.06
N GLU A 37 11.34 12.57 4.19
CA GLU A 37 12.33 11.51 4.36
C GLU A 37 11.68 10.11 4.28
N ILE A 38 10.49 9.92 4.86
CA ILE A 38 9.74 8.66 4.72
C ILE A 38 9.44 8.37 3.25
N THR A 39 9.04 9.40 2.49
CA THR A 39 8.68 9.26 1.07
C THR A 39 9.91 8.92 0.24
N GLU A 40 11.06 9.53 0.54
CA GLU A 40 12.33 9.27 -0.11
C GLU A 40 12.83 7.83 0.13
N VAL A 41 12.74 7.35 1.38
CA VAL A 41 13.21 6.01 1.75
C VAL A 41 12.29 4.90 1.24
N THR A 42 10.97 5.10 1.34
CA THR A 42 9.99 4.02 1.10
C THR A 42 9.25 4.13 -0.23
N GLY A 43 9.35 5.28 -0.90
CA GLY A 43 8.53 5.59 -2.09
C GLY A 43 7.04 5.79 -1.79
N VAL A 44 6.60 5.65 -0.53
CA VAL A 44 5.19 5.77 -0.14
C VAL A 44 4.82 7.25 -0.03
N SER A 45 3.85 7.68 -0.85
CA SER A 45 3.34 9.05 -0.76
C SER A 45 2.67 9.33 0.58
N LYS A 46 2.70 10.60 1.02
CA LYS A 46 1.99 11.08 2.22
C LYS A 46 0.52 10.60 2.27
N ALA A 47 -0.18 10.67 1.15
CA ALA A 47 -1.59 10.25 1.07
C ALA A 47 -1.76 8.74 1.32
N GLN A 48 -0.90 7.91 0.71
CA GLN A 48 -0.91 6.47 0.93
C GLN A 48 -0.55 6.11 2.38
N LEU A 49 0.43 6.80 2.96
CA LEU A 49 0.85 6.58 4.35
C LEU A 49 -0.32 6.75 5.34
N TYR A 50 -1.06 7.87 5.24
CA TYR A 50 -2.23 8.08 6.10
C TYR A 50 -3.36 7.10 5.82
N ARG A 51 -3.55 6.69 4.57
CA ARG A 51 -4.52 5.65 4.21
C ARG A 51 -4.17 4.30 4.85
N TYR A 52 -2.92 3.88 4.76
CA TYR A 52 -2.45 2.64 5.40
C TYR A 52 -2.59 2.71 6.92
N ARG A 53 -2.24 3.86 7.53
CA ARG A 53 -2.41 4.07 8.96
C ARG A 53 -3.88 3.90 9.38
N LYS A 54 -4.81 4.52 8.63
CA LYS A 54 -6.25 4.38 8.88
C LYS A 54 -6.72 2.93 8.79
N ILE A 55 -6.30 2.20 7.76
CA ILE A 55 -6.66 0.78 7.57
C ILE A 55 -6.09 -0.07 8.71
N ALA A 56 -4.84 0.15 9.10
CA ALA A 56 -4.22 -0.56 10.20
C ALA A 56 -5.00 -0.35 11.51
N PHE A 57 -5.39 0.89 11.83
CA PHE A 57 -6.24 1.17 12.98
C PHE A 57 -7.60 0.48 12.91
N GLN A 58 -8.25 0.48 11.74
CA GLN A 58 -9.52 -0.23 11.54
C GLN A 58 -9.39 -1.74 11.77
N ARG A 59 -8.20 -2.32 11.53
CA ARG A 59 -7.90 -3.73 11.76
C ARG A 59 -7.38 -4.05 13.17
N GLY A 60 -7.34 -3.05 14.06
CA GLY A 60 -6.94 -3.24 15.46
C GLY A 60 -5.47 -2.97 15.76
N TYR A 61 -4.70 -2.39 14.84
CA TYR A 61 -3.37 -1.87 15.18
C TYR A 61 -3.50 -0.73 16.20
N ASN A 62 -2.79 -0.85 17.33
CA ASN A 62 -2.74 0.20 18.34
C ASN A 62 -1.27 0.48 18.73
N PRO A 63 -0.69 1.61 18.29
CA PRO A 63 0.71 1.95 18.54
C PRO A 63 1.01 2.21 20.02
N ASN A 64 -0.01 2.45 20.86
CA ASN A 64 0.16 2.63 22.31
C ASN A 64 0.32 1.30 23.06
N VAL A 65 -0.21 0.20 22.51
CA VAL A 65 -0.16 -1.13 23.12
C VAL A 65 1.00 -1.93 22.55
N SER A 66 1.16 -1.92 21.23
CA SER A 66 2.27 -2.58 20.55
C SER A 66 2.68 -1.79 19.32
N LYS A 67 3.97 -1.46 19.25
CA LYS A 67 4.57 -0.81 18.09
C LYS A 67 4.89 -1.79 16.95
N ILE A 68 4.59 -3.08 17.14
CA ILE A 68 4.82 -4.12 16.14
C ILE A 68 3.68 -4.08 15.13
N ILE A 69 4.01 -3.71 13.89
CA ILE A 69 3.08 -3.72 12.78
C ILE A 69 3.11 -5.11 12.16
N LYS A 70 2.01 -5.86 12.33
CA LYS A 70 1.83 -7.15 11.66
C LYS A 70 1.42 -6.93 10.20
N LEU A 71 1.82 -7.87 9.34
CA LEU A 71 1.47 -7.88 7.92
C LEU A 71 -0.04 -7.84 7.69
N GLU A 72 -0.81 -8.53 8.53
CA GLU A 72 -2.27 -8.57 8.53
C GLU A 72 -2.94 -7.19 8.59
N TYR A 73 -2.29 -6.19 9.17
CA TYR A 73 -2.84 -4.83 9.26
C TYR A 73 -2.64 -4.01 7.98
N VAL A 74 -1.70 -4.44 7.12
CA VAL A 74 -1.20 -3.66 5.98
C VAL A 74 -1.54 -4.33 4.64
N GLU A 75 -1.82 -5.63 4.64
CA GLU A 75 -2.25 -6.38 3.46
C GLU A 75 -3.50 -5.80 2.80
N ASP A 76 -3.55 -5.78 1.46
CA ASP A 76 -4.77 -5.35 0.78
C ASP A 76 -5.89 -6.37 1.05
N ALA A 77 -7.10 -5.89 1.38
CA ALA A 77 -8.25 -6.79 1.53
C ALA A 77 -8.45 -7.57 0.22
N PRO A 78 -8.86 -8.85 0.27
CA PRO A 78 -9.16 -9.60 -0.93
C PRO A 78 -10.15 -8.82 -1.78
N LYS A 79 -9.78 -8.56 -3.04
CA LYS A 79 -10.67 -7.87 -3.98
C LYS A 79 -11.89 -8.77 -4.15
N SER A 80 -13.00 -8.43 -3.48
CA SER A 80 -14.31 -8.97 -3.80
C SER A 80 -14.58 -8.56 -5.24
N GLY A 81 -14.24 -9.43 -6.18
CA GLY A 81 -14.36 -9.14 -7.59
C GLY A 81 -15.79 -8.75 -7.95
N ARG A 82 -15.97 -8.19 -9.15
CA ARG A 82 -17.31 -8.02 -9.72
C ARG A 82 -18.01 -9.39 -9.68
N PRO A 83 -19.19 -9.52 -9.05
CA PRO A 83 -19.91 -10.79 -9.09
C PRO A 83 -20.09 -11.20 -10.55
N ARG A 84 -19.56 -12.38 -10.92
CA ARG A 84 -19.81 -12.93 -12.25
C ARG A 84 -21.31 -13.23 -12.30
N LYS A 85 -22.03 -12.62 -13.25
CA LYS A 85 -23.37 -13.08 -13.61
C LYS A 85 -23.21 -14.51 -14.10
N VAL A 86 -23.54 -15.47 -13.26
CA VAL A 86 -23.71 -16.86 -13.68
C VAL A 86 -25.02 -16.85 -14.46
N THR A 87 -24.96 -16.87 -15.78
CA THR A 87 -26.14 -17.19 -16.59
C THR A 87 -26.45 -18.67 -16.32
N GLU A 88 -27.50 -18.94 -15.54
CA GLU A 88 -28.12 -20.26 -15.44
C GLU A 88 -28.70 -20.62 -16.83
N GLY A 89 -27.88 -21.22 -17.68
CA GLY A 89 -28.24 -21.50 -19.07
C GLY A 89 -27.40 -22.60 -19.71
N ALA A 90 -26.82 -23.49 -18.91
CA ALA A 90 -26.22 -24.73 -19.40
C ALA A 90 -26.82 -25.91 -18.62
N LYS A 91 -28.14 -26.05 -18.74
CA LYS A 91 -28.78 -27.35 -18.58
C LYS A 91 -28.62 -28.11 -19.90
N ASP A 92 -28.22 -29.37 -19.76
CA ASP A 92 -28.53 -30.50 -20.64
C ASP A 92 -27.99 -30.47 -22.07
N GLN A 93 -26.88 -31.19 -22.33
CA GLN A 93 -26.73 -32.10 -23.48
C GLN A 93 -25.71 -33.21 -23.16
N ASN A 94 -26.16 -34.31 -22.54
CA ASN A 94 -25.70 -35.65 -22.89
C ASN A 94 -26.67 -36.71 -22.33
N ALA A 95 -27.60 -37.16 -23.16
CA ALA A 95 -28.34 -38.40 -23.03
C ALA A 95 -28.56 -38.96 -24.44
#